data_AF-A0A9E3RUQ1-F1
#
_entry.id   AF-A0A9E3RUQ1-F1
#
_cell.length_a   1.000
_cell.length_b   1.000
_cell.length_c   1.000
_cell.angle_alpha   90.00
_cell.angle_beta   90.00
_cell.angle_gamma   90.00
#
_symmetry.space_group_name_H-M   'P 1'
#
loop_
_entity.id
_entity.type
_entity.pdbx_description
1 polymer ?
#
loop_
_entity_poly.entity_id
_entity_poly.type
_entity_poly.pdbx_seq_one_letter_code
_entity_poly.pdbx_strand_id
1 'polypeptide(L)'
;MRDSGYPTTQTEFIDWYGRLDEPNALDTYYKAFGAITPPATAAIPILPFVGDTEYPDDFAPIPDELLVVMKEHLAKNEEAISLLHKAASIPNCTFPVTDQSAGTMLFKIDDWPHVRSGIDLLRLDAVVSAENRDAQRAIASIRAGIALARAYMKRPTTSDFIWGDTMLNSAVTPLNRVLYQLEEVDLTPLEEPLRESDYDGLLERALIGDLFNQVRARDYAPTLFDGRAWSLEDATLGERIRYNPLTARAEYVLGLSKIDQIQLLDFGLLLTHIASLPNAERKRELETAASRTPLAPLMIQTFSTAFDIEYGGKARIRILNTVLAIERYARATKQLPAGLHELVPGFTNAVPLDPFDELPLKYRLTDTGYVLYSVGRDMEDDGGDGQSMLLEGDVVFRRNMTRPLDRTPNQPLDIPQS
;
A
#
# COMPACT_ATOMS: atom_id res chain seq x y z
N MET A 1 22.14 5.23 16.52
CA MET A 1 21.29 4.04 16.81
C MET A 1 20.95 3.90 18.28
N ARG A 2 21.86 3.46 19.17
CA ARG A 2 21.55 3.36 20.62
C ARG A 2 21.11 4.70 21.21
N ASP A 3 21.83 5.77 20.92
CA ASP A 3 21.49 7.13 21.36
C ASP A 3 20.14 7.62 20.79
N SER A 4 19.69 7.02 19.68
CA SER A 4 18.42 7.30 19.02
C SER A 4 17.28 6.40 19.53
N GLY A 5 17.55 5.48 20.47
CA GLY A 5 16.58 4.52 20.99
C GLY A 5 16.25 3.34 20.06
N TYR A 6 16.99 3.16 18.96
CA TYR A 6 16.73 2.09 17.99
C TYR A 6 17.34 0.75 18.41
N PRO A 7 16.69 -0.38 18.07
CA PRO A 7 17.17 -1.71 18.45
C PRO A 7 18.54 -2.00 17.83
N THR A 8 19.41 -2.61 18.62
CA THR A 8 20.75 -3.05 18.20
C THR A 8 21.02 -4.52 18.45
N THR A 9 20.12 -5.22 19.14
CA THR A 9 20.17 -6.67 19.37
C THR A 9 18.87 -7.32 18.90
N GLN A 10 18.90 -8.63 18.65
CA GLN A 10 17.68 -9.36 18.23
C GLN A 10 16.55 -9.27 19.25
N THR A 11 16.87 -9.33 20.54
CA THR A 11 15.89 -9.21 21.61
C THR A 11 15.27 -7.82 21.62
N GLU A 12 16.10 -6.77 21.54
CA GLU A 12 15.62 -5.38 21.43
C GLU A 12 14.74 -5.18 20.20
N PHE A 13 15.09 -5.80 19.07
CA PHE A 13 14.32 -5.70 17.82
C PHE A 13 12.96 -6.39 17.90
N ILE A 14 12.89 -7.59 18.47
CA ILE A 14 11.62 -8.30 18.66
C ILE A 14 10.70 -7.52 19.61
N ASP A 15 11.25 -6.99 20.72
CA ASP A 15 10.47 -6.20 21.66
C ASP A 15 10.03 -4.85 21.04
N TRP A 16 10.86 -4.22 20.19
CA TRP A 16 10.52 -2.99 19.45
C TRP A 16 9.47 -3.19 18.35
N TYR A 17 9.60 -4.26 17.56
CA TYR A 17 8.65 -4.59 16.50
C TYR A 17 7.27 -4.92 17.08
N GLY A 18 7.25 -5.49 18.27
CA GLY A 18 6.02 -5.88 18.96
C GLY A 18 5.84 -7.39 18.92
N ARG A 19 5.35 -7.92 20.04
CA ARG A 19 5.00 -9.33 20.16
C ARG A 19 3.70 -9.59 19.38
N LEU A 20 3.42 -10.86 19.13
CA LEU A 20 2.11 -11.27 18.63
C LEU A 20 1.07 -10.90 19.68
N ASP A 21 0.43 -9.74 19.53
CA ASP A 21 -0.63 -9.29 20.44
C ASP A 21 -1.84 -10.20 20.30
N GLU A 22 -2.34 -10.73 21.42
CA GLU A 22 -3.53 -11.58 21.45
C GLU A 22 -4.80 -10.74 21.63
N PRO A 23 -5.89 -11.01 20.89
CA PRO A 23 -6.04 -12.05 19.86
C PRO A 23 -5.35 -11.67 18.54
N ASN A 24 -4.63 -12.61 17.92
CA ASN A 24 -3.92 -12.39 16.65
C ASN A 24 -4.59 -13.12 15.47
N ALA A 25 -4.80 -12.43 14.34
CA ALA A 25 -5.41 -12.98 13.14
C ALA A 25 -4.51 -13.92 12.32
N LEU A 26 -3.20 -13.96 12.62
CA LEU A 26 -2.17 -14.65 11.83
C LEU A 26 -2.52 -16.10 11.49
N ASP A 27 -2.93 -16.90 12.49
CA ASP A 27 -3.30 -18.30 12.29
C ASP A 27 -4.51 -18.45 11.36
N THR A 28 -5.44 -17.49 11.40
CA THR A 28 -6.61 -17.50 10.53
C THR A 28 -6.22 -17.11 9.11
N TYR A 29 -5.33 -16.14 8.93
CA TYR A 29 -4.78 -15.80 7.62
C TYR A 29 -3.99 -16.96 7.00
N TYR A 30 -3.12 -17.64 7.75
CA TYR A 30 -2.38 -18.80 7.22
C TYR A 30 -3.29 -19.96 6.83
N LYS A 31 -4.37 -20.21 7.59
CA LYS A 31 -5.41 -21.17 7.17
C LYS A 31 -6.09 -20.73 5.88
N ALA A 32 -6.41 -19.44 5.77
CA ALA A 32 -7.01 -18.89 4.56
C ALA A 32 -6.09 -19.08 3.35
N PHE A 33 -4.80 -18.72 3.46
CA PHE A 33 -3.82 -18.88 2.40
C PHE A 33 -3.63 -20.33 1.97
N GLY A 34 -3.62 -21.27 2.93
CA GLY A 34 -3.56 -22.70 2.63
C GLY A 34 -4.80 -23.26 1.96
N ALA A 35 -5.95 -22.58 2.09
CA ALA A 35 -7.21 -22.95 1.43
C ALA A 35 -7.38 -22.34 0.03
N ILE A 36 -6.51 -21.39 -0.38
CA ILE A 36 -6.58 -20.78 -1.72
C ILE A 36 -6.23 -21.83 -2.77
N THR A 37 -7.18 -22.08 -3.66
CA THR A 37 -7.01 -22.92 -4.84
C THR A 37 -6.61 -22.04 -6.03
N PRO A 38 -5.45 -22.28 -6.67
CA PRO A 38 -5.02 -21.49 -7.82
C PRO A 38 -5.99 -21.64 -9.00
N PRO A 39 -6.02 -20.67 -9.92
CA PRO A 39 -6.85 -20.76 -11.12
C PRO A 39 -6.48 -22.01 -11.94
N ALA A 40 -7.50 -22.63 -12.55
CA ALA A 40 -7.27 -23.71 -13.49
C ALA A 40 -6.43 -23.20 -14.68
N THR A 41 -5.53 -24.02 -15.23
CA THR A 41 -4.62 -23.60 -16.30
C THR A 41 -5.33 -22.96 -17.50
N ALA A 42 -6.52 -23.45 -17.87
CA ALA A 42 -7.33 -22.88 -18.94
C ALA A 42 -7.96 -21.52 -18.61
N ALA A 43 -8.09 -21.18 -17.33
CA ALA A 43 -8.68 -19.92 -16.85
C ALA A 43 -7.63 -18.83 -16.60
N ILE A 44 -6.34 -19.18 -16.46
CA ILE A 44 -5.23 -18.22 -16.28
C ILE A 44 -5.23 -17.13 -17.37
N PRO A 45 -5.32 -17.44 -18.68
CA PRO A 45 -5.28 -16.41 -19.72
C PRO A 45 -6.60 -15.64 -19.86
N ILE A 46 -7.57 -15.84 -18.96
CA ILE A 46 -8.92 -15.22 -19.01
C ILE A 46 -9.19 -14.40 -17.74
N LEU A 47 -8.77 -14.87 -16.57
CA LEU A 47 -9.10 -14.25 -15.29
C LEU A 47 -8.28 -12.97 -15.05
N PRO A 48 -8.92 -11.86 -14.65
CA PRO A 48 -8.22 -10.68 -14.14
C PRO A 48 -7.74 -10.92 -12.72
N PHE A 49 -6.70 -10.18 -12.33
CA PHE A 49 -6.08 -10.14 -10.98
C PHE A 49 -5.36 -11.42 -10.56
N VAL A 50 -6.03 -12.58 -10.66
CA VAL A 50 -5.48 -13.90 -10.35
C VAL A 50 -4.90 -14.60 -11.59
N GLY A 51 -5.05 -14.02 -12.78
CA GLY A 51 -4.52 -14.51 -14.06
C GLY A 51 -3.88 -13.38 -14.88
N ASP A 52 -3.72 -13.62 -16.19
CA ASP A 52 -2.92 -12.76 -17.08
C ASP A 52 -3.75 -11.70 -17.83
N THR A 53 -5.07 -11.72 -17.69
CA THR A 53 -5.96 -10.80 -18.43
C THR A 53 -6.07 -9.44 -17.74
N GLU A 54 -6.08 -8.38 -18.54
CA GLU A 54 -6.34 -7.04 -18.05
C GLU A 54 -7.80 -6.87 -17.62
N TYR A 55 -8.02 -6.26 -16.47
CA TYR A 55 -9.36 -5.95 -15.99
C TYR A 55 -9.99 -4.86 -16.87
N PRO A 56 -11.24 -5.02 -17.34
CA PRO A 56 -11.94 -3.97 -18.07
C PRO A 56 -12.02 -2.67 -17.26
N ASP A 57 -12.13 -1.52 -17.95
CA ASP A 57 -12.39 -0.23 -17.31
C ASP A 57 -13.56 -0.31 -16.32
N ASP A 58 -13.44 0.36 -15.16
CA ASP A 58 -14.41 0.30 -14.06
C ASP A 58 -15.84 0.67 -14.49
N PHE A 59 -16.01 1.41 -15.59
CA PHE A 59 -17.30 1.85 -16.11
C PHE A 59 -17.78 1.03 -17.33
N ALA A 60 -16.95 0.13 -17.88
CA ALA A 60 -17.27 -0.72 -19.02
C ALA A 60 -18.01 -2.01 -18.59
N PRO A 61 -18.97 -2.54 -19.37
CA PRO A 61 -19.63 -3.80 -19.03
C PRO A 61 -18.62 -4.96 -19.01
N ILE A 62 -18.71 -5.85 -18.00
CA ILE A 62 -17.91 -7.08 -17.96
C ILE A 62 -18.56 -8.10 -18.90
N PRO A 63 -17.82 -8.72 -19.84
CA PRO A 63 -18.35 -9.75 -20.71
C PRO A 63 -18.93 -10.94 -19.92
N ASP A 64 -20.08 -11.47 -20.36
CA ASP A 64 -20.76 -12.58 -19.66
C ASP A 64 -19.86 -13.82 -19.49
N GLU A 65 -19.09 -14.17 -20.53
CA GLU A 65 -18.14 -15.28 -20.49
C GLU A 65 -17.07 -15.07 -19.40
N LEU A 66 -16.56 -13.85 -19.28
CA LEU A 66 -15.59 -13.51 -18.24
C LEU A 66 -16.22 -13.62 -16.85
N LEU A 67 -17.43 -13.09 -16.68
CA LEU A 67 -18.14 -13.14 -15.41
C LEU A 67 -18.42 -14.58 -14.95
N VAL A 68 -18.72 -15.50 -15.86
CA VAL A 68 -18.88 -16.93 -15.56
C VAL A 68 -17.59 -17.52 -15.00
N VAL A 69 -16.45 -17.29 -15.66
CA VAL A 69 -15.15 -17.83 -15.22
C VAL A 69 -14.74 -17.25 -13.86
N MET A 70 -14.98 -15.95 -13.63
CA MET A 70 -14.74 -15.32 -12.32
C MET A 70 -15.58 -15.98 -11.21
N LYS A 71 -16.87 -16.19 -11.45
CA LYS A 71 -17.78 -16.84 -10.49
C LYS A 71 -17.38 -18.28 -10.18
N GLU A 72 -16.97 -19.05 -11.19
CA GLU A 72 -16.49 -20.42 -11.00
C GLU A 72 -15.21 -20.48 -10.15
N HIS A 73 -14.29 -19.53 -10.35
CA HIS A 73 -13.07 -19.46 -9.56
C HIS A 73 -13.35 -19.08 -8.10
N LEU A 74 -14.25 -18.11 -7.87
CA LEU A 74 -14.68 -17.72 -6.52
C LEU A 74 -15.40 -18.87 -5.80
N ALA A 75 -16.28 -19.60 -6.48
CA ALA A 75 -17.00 -20.74 -5.89
C ALA A 75 -16.05 -21.84 -5.38
N LYS A 76 -14.92 -22.07 -6.05
CA LYS A 76 -13.87 -23.01 -5.60
C LYS A 76 -13.09 -22.50 -4.38
N ASN A 77 -13.13 -21.19 -4.12
CA ASN A 77 -12.35 -20.52 -3.09
C ASN A 77 -13.22 -19.95 -1.95
N GLU A 78 -14.50 -20.32 -1.85
CA GLU A 78 -15.43 -19.78 -0.85
C GLU A 78 -14.94 -20.01 0.60
N GLU A 79 -14.29 -21.15 0.87
CA GLU A 79 -13.68 -21.41 2.18
C GLU A 79 -12.56 -20.40 2.50
N ALA A 80 -11.67 -20.15 1.53
CA ALA A 80 -10.58 -19.20 1.69
C ALA A 80 -11.14 -17.77 1.89
N ILE A 81 -12.13 -17.36 1.10
CA ILE A 81 -12.79 -16.04 1.21
C ILE A 81 -13.40 -15.87 2.61
N SER A 82 -14.14 -16.87 3.09
CA SER A 82 -14.75 -16.87 4.42
C SER A 82 -13.69 -16.74 5.53
N LEU A 83 -12.57 -17.46 5.42
CA LEU A 83 -11.46 -17.35 6.35
C LEU A 83 -10.77 -15.98 6.30
N LEU A 84 -10.61 -15.37 5.12
CA LEU A 84 -10.06 -14.02 4.96
C LEU A 84 -10.95 -12.96 5.64
N HIS A 85 -12.27 -13.04 5.45
CA HIS A 85 -13.20 -12.15 6.15
C HIS A 85 -13.18 -12.34 7.66
N LYS A 86 -13.07 -13.59 8.12
CA LYS A 86 -12.95 -13.92 9.54
C LYS A 86 -11.65 -13.41 10.13
N ALA A 87 -10.54 -13.52 9.40
CA ALA A 87 -9.26 -12.98 9.85
C ALA A 87 -9.33 -11.45 9.98
N ALA A 88 -9.95 -10.78 9.02
CA ALA A 88 -10.12 -9.33 9.02
C ALA A 88 -11.05 -8.79 10.13
N SER A 89 -11.83 -9.63 10.80
CA SER A 89 -12.63 -9.21 11.96
C SER A 89 -11.88 -9.32 13.29
N ILE A 90 -10.67 -9.88 13.28
CA ILE A 90 -9.79 -9.94 14.45
C ILE A 90 -8.94 -8.64 14.47
N PRO A 91 -8.91 -7.89 15.58
CA PRO A 91 -8.37 -6.53 15.60
C PRO A 91 -6.85 -6.45 15.39
N ASN A 92 -6.09 -7.47 15.81
CA ASN A 92 -4.64 -7.47 15.71
C ASN A 92 -4.17 -8.53 14.71
N CYS A 93 -3.21 -8.16 13.88
CA CYS A 93 -2.47 -9.10 13.05
C CYS A 93 -1.04 -8.62 12.93
N THR A 94 -0.11 -9.41 13.47
CA THR A 94 1.32 -9.14 13.38
C THR A 94 1.97 -10.32 12.68
N PHE A 95 2.50 -10.10 11.48
CA PHE A 95 3.26 -11.13 10.79
C PHE A 95 4.62 -11.32 11.45
N PRO A 96 5.10 -12.56 11.58
CA PRO A 96 6.39 -12.84 12.18
C PRO A 96 7.52 -12.34 11.27
N VAL A 97 8.55 -11.74 11.88
CA VAL A 97 9.81 -11.45 11.20
C VAL A 97 10.73 -12.63 11.47
N THR A 98 10.93 -13.50 10.47
CA THR A 98 11.76 -14.69 10.61
C THR A 98 13.25 -14.34 10.50
N ASP A 99 14.07 -14.89 11.40
CA ASP A 99 15.52 -14.67 11.49
C ASP A 99 16.32 -15.38 10.36
N GLN A 100 15.68 -15.77 9.26
CA GLN A 100 16.30 -16.62 8.24
C GLN A 100 17.15 -15.85 7.22
N SER A 101 17.26 -14.52 7.32
CA SER A 101 18.25 -13.75 6.57
C SER A 101 19.62 -13.91 7.23
N ALA A 102 20.26 -15.07 7.00
CA ALA A 102 21.61 -15.36 7.43
C ALA A 102 22.62 -14.42 6.73
N GLY A 103 22.75 -13.19 7.24
CA GLY A 103 23.69 -12.18 6.77
C GLY A 103 23.33 -11.45 5.49
N THR A 104 22.22 -11.76 4.83
CA THR A 104 21.76 -11.01 3.65
C THR A 104 21.09 -9.70 4.07
N MET A 105 21.30 -8.62 3.31
CA MET A 105 20.57 -7.34 3.48
C MET A 105 19.05 -7.46 3.20
N LEU A 106 18.55 -8.65 2.88
CA LEU A 106 17.16 -8.94 2.52
C LEU A 106 16.60 -9.98 3.51
N PHE A 107 15.48 -9.66 4.15
CA PHE A 107 14.64 -10.66 4.82
C PHE A 107 14.06 -11.61 3.77
N LYS A 108 13.89 -12.89 4.13
CA LYS A 108 13.19 -13.84 3.27
C LYS A 108 11.71 -13.43 3.19
N ILE A 109 11.25 -13.06 2.00
CA ILE A 109 9.89 -12.61 1.73
C ILE A 109 8.98 -13.83 1.52
N ASP A 110 8.74 -14.61 2.57
CA ASP A 110 7.94 -15.85 2.45
C ASP A 110 6.43 -15.60 2.36
N ASP A 111 5.92 -14.56 3.04
CA ASP A 111 4.47 -14.33 3.16
C ASP A 111 3.88 -13.57 1.97
N TRP A 112 4.69 -12.76 1.26
CA TRP A 112 4.20 -11.85 0.20
C TRP A 112 3.35 -12.53 -0.89
N PRO A 113 3.75 -13.68 -1.49
CA PRO A 113 2.94 -14.31 -2.53
C PRO A 113 1.56 -14.70 -2.01
N HIS A 114 1.49 -15.16 -0.76
CA HIS A 114 0.25 -15.59 -0.12
C HIS A 114 -0.67 -14.41 0.20
N VAL A 115 -0.12 -13.33 0.76
CA VAL A 115 -0.85 -12.09 1.04
C VAL A 115 -1.39 -11.51 -0.27
N ARG A 116 -0.56 -11.43 -1.32
CA ARG A 116 -0.97 -10.97 -2.65
C ARG A 116 -2.14 -11.81 -3.18
N SER A 117 -2.01 -13.13 -3.12
CA SER A 117 -3.05 -14.05 -3.60
C SER A 117 -4.38 -13.86 -2.85
N GLY A 118 -4.32 -13.62 -1.54
CA GLY A 118 -5.50 -13.28 -0.73
C GLY A 118 -6.14 -11.95 -1.13
N ILE A 119 -5.34 -10.91 -1.38
CA ILE A 119 -5.83 -9.61 -1.86
C ILE A 119 -6.47 -9.73 -3.25
N ASP A 120 -5.82 -10.41 -4.19
CA ASP A 120 -6.33 -10.57 -5.56
C ASP A 120 -7.65 -11.36 -5.57
N LEU A 121 -7.80 -12.35 -4.67
CA LEU A 121 -9.04 -13.08 -4.49
C LEU A 121 -10.17 -12.21 -3.90
N LEU A 122 -9.89 -11.41 -2.86
CA LEU A 122 -10.86 -10.47 -2.29
C LEU A 122 -11.24 -9.36 -3.27
N ARG A 123 -10.29 -8.90 -4.08
CA ARG A 123 -10.50 -7.93 -5.15
C ARG A 123 -11.47 -8.48 -6.19
N LEU A 124 -11.25 -9.72 -6.63
CA LEU A 124 -12.14 -10.42 -7.55
C LEU A 124 -13.55 -10.60 -6.96
N ASP A 125 -13.63 -11.00 -5.69
CA ASP A 125 -14.90 -11.19 -4.98
C ASP A 125 -15.70 -9.88 -4.85
N ALA A 126 -15.03 -8.76 -4.55
CA ALA A 126 -15.66 -7.46 -4.47
C ALA A 126 -16.30 -7.03 -5.80
N VAL A 127 -15.57 -7.22 -6.91
CA VAL A 127 -16.07 -6.91 -8.26
C VAL A 127 -17.29 -7.77 -8.63
N VAL A 128 -17.19 -9.10 -8.43
CA VAL A 128 -18.31 -10.01 -8.75
C VAL A 128 -19.52 -9.74 -7.86
N SER A 129 -19.31 -9.40 -6.59
CA SER A 129 -20.38 -9.01 -5.66
C SER A 129 -21.09 -7.73 -6.12
N ALA A 130 -20.34 -6.73 -6.62
CA ALA A 130 -20.92 -5.53 -7.21
C ALA A 130 -21.82 -5.84 -8.42
N GLU A 131 -21.37 -6.71 -9.33
CA GLU A 131 -22.17 -7.16 -10.48
C GLU A 131 -23.45 -7.89 -10.05
N ASN A 132 -23.38 -8.67 -8.97
CA ASN A 132 -24.52 -9.38 -8.41
C ASN A 132 -25.43 -8.50 -7.54
N ARG A 133 -25.15 -7.20 -7.43
CA ARG A 133 -25.86 -6.25 -6.56
C ARG A 133 -25.78 -6.56 -5.06
N ASP A 134 -24.74 -7.28 -4.64
CA ASP A 134 -24.46 -7.58 -3.22
C ASP A 134 -23.49 -6.55 -2.64
N ALA A 135 -24.05 -5.42 -2.18
CA ALA A 135 -23.29 -4.33 -1.56
C ALA A 135 -22.55 -4.79 -0.30
N GLN A 136 -23.19 -5.63 0.53
CA GLN A 136 -22.66 -6.02 1.82
C GLN A 136 -21.40 -6.88 1.65
N ARG A 137 -21.43 -7.87 0.76
CA ARG A 137 -20.28 -8.72 0.46
C ARG A 137 -19.16 -7.91 -0.19
N ALA A 138 -19.48 -7.05 -1.16
CA ALA A 138 -18.47 -6.23 -1.84
C ALA A 138 -17.69 -5.34 -0.86
N ILE A 139 -18.39 -4.64 0.03
CA ILE A 139 -17.78 -3.79 1.05
C ILE A 139 -17.01 -4.61 2.09
N ALA A 140 -17.50 -5.80 2.47
CA ALA A 140 -16.78 -6.70 3.36
C ALA A 140 -15.45 -7.18 2.75
N SER A 141 -15.40 -7.39 1.43
CA SER A 141 -14.20 -7.86 0.72
C SER A 141 -13.16 -6.77 0.59
N ILE A 142 -13.57 -5.55 0.26
CA ILE A 142 -12.70 -4.36 0.29
C ILE A 142 -12.14 -4.16 1.70
N ARG A 143 -12.99 -4.21 2.73
CA ARG A 143 -12.55 -4.06 4.13
C ARG A 143 -11.53 -5.13 4.52
N ALA A 144 -11.77 -6.39 4.15
CA ALA A 144 -10.86 -7.49 4.45
C ALA A 144 -9.51 -7.30 3.75
N GLY A 145 -9.51 -6.80 2.52
CA GLY A 145 -8.29 -6.49 1.78
C GLY A 145 -7.48 -5.36 2.43
N ILE A 146 -8.15 -4.28 2.83
CA ILE A 146 -7.51 -3.17 3.58
C ILE A 146 -6.87 -3.69 4.86
N ALA A 147 -7.60 -4.49 5.65
CA ALA A 147 -7.09 -5.04 6.91
C ALA A 147 -5.83 -5.90 6.70
N LEU A 148 -5.86 -6.78 5.69
CA LEU A 148 -4.72 -7.65 5.36
C LEU A 148 -3.51 -6.84 4.87
N ALA A 149 -3.71 -5.90 3.96
CA ALA A 149 -2.63 -5.05 3.43
C ALA A 149 -1.97 -4.22 4.55
N ARG A 150 -2.78 -3.60 5.43
CA ARG A 150 -2.27 -2.84 6.58
C ARG A 150 -1.48 -3.71 7.55
N ALA A 151 -1.95 -4.93 7.83
CA ALA A 151 -1.22 -5.87 8.68
C ALA A 151 0.15 -6.21 8.10
N TYR A 152 0.23 -6.35 6.78
CA TYR A 152 1.50 -6.60 6.07
C TYR A 152 2.43 -5.36 6.08
N MET A 153 1.90 -4.16 5.81
CA MET A 153 2.66 -2.90 5.80
C MET A 153 3.36 -2.57 7.11
N LYS A 154 2.87 -3.08 8.25
CA LYS A 154 3.49 -2.85 9.56
C LYS A 154 4.82 -3.58 9.74
N ARG A 155 5.16 -4.52 8.85
CA ARG A 155 6.45 -5.23 8.86
C ARG A 155 7.60 -4.24 8.67
N PRO A 156 8.76 -4.47 9.33
CA PRO A 156 9.76 -3.44 9.51
C PRO A 156 10.80 -3.49 8.38
N THR A 157 10.38 -3.42 7.12
CA THR A 157 11.30 -3.37 5.97
C THR A 157 10.75 -2.45 4.90
N THR A 158 11.60 -1.72 4.19
CA THR A 158 11.14 -0.84 3.10
C THR A 158 10.46 -1.64 2.00
N SER A 159 10.95 -2.85 1.72
CA SER A 159 10.32 -3.80 0.80
C SER A 159 8.88 -4.15 1.21
N ASP A 160 8.64 -4.46 2.49
CA ASP A 160 7.30 -4.80 2.97
C ASP A 160 6.35 -3.59 2.93
N PHE A 161 6.87 -2.40 3.23
CA PHE A 161 6.14 -1.14 3.09
C PHE A 161 5.70 -0.91 1.64
N ILE A 162 6.61 -1.04 0.67
CA ILE A 162 6.32 -0.85 -0.76
C ILE A 162 5.28 -1.86 -1.26
N TRP A 163 5.48 -3.14 -0.94
CA TRP A 163 4.54 -4.18 -1.34
C TRP A 163 3.19 -4.03 -0.66
N GLY A 164 3.19 -3.64 0.60
CA GLY A 164 1.97 -3.39 1.35
C GLY A 164 1.17 -2.20 0.81
N ASP A 165 1.82 -1.10 0.37
CA ASP A 165 1.15 -0.01 -0.35
C ASP A 165 0.50 -0.52 -1.65
N THR A 166 1.24 -1.31 -2.43
CA THR A 166 0.73 -1.91 -3.67
C THR A 166 -0.50 -2.79 -3.40
N MET A 167 -0.47 -3.57 -2.32
CA MET A 167 -1.58 -4.42 -1.90
C MET A 167 -2.78 -3.61 -1.40
N LEU A 168 -2.55 -2.56 -0.62
CA LEU A 168 -3.60 -1.66 -0.15
C LEU A 168 -4.29 -0.99 -1.33
N ASN A 169 -3.50 -0.53 -2.29
CA ASN A 169 -3.98 0.03 -3.54
C ASN A 169 -4.85 -0.96 -4.32
N SER A 170 -4.39 -2.20 -4.52
CA SER A 170 -5.20 -3.27 -5.12
C SER A 170 -6.51 -3.51 -4.38
N ALA A 171 -6.49 -3.53 -3.04
CA ALA A 171 -7.67 -3.78 -2.20
C ALA A 171 -8.76 -2.72 -2.34
N VAL A 172 -8.40 -1.45 -2.57
CA VAL A 172 -9.37 -0.35 -2.68
C VAL A 172 -9.88 -0.12 -4.10
N THR A 173 -9.17 -0.61 -5.13
CA THR A 173 -9.59 -0.41 -6.54
C THR A 173 -11.03 -0.82 -6.86
N PRO A 174 -11.62 -1.91 -6.30
CA PRO A 174 -13.00 -2.28 -6.62
C PRO A 174 -14.05 -1.24 -6.21
N LEU A 175 -13.70 -0.26 -5.36
CA LEU A 175 -14.64 0.75 -4.90
C LEU A 175 -15.27 1.54 -6.05
N ASN A 176 -14.51 1.86 -7.10
CA ASN A 176 -15.04 2.53 -8.29
C ASN A 176 -16.19 1.73 -8.90
N ARG A 177 -15.96 0.43 -9.13
CA ARG A 177 -16.95 -0.49 -9.69
C ARG A 177 -18.15 -0.65 -8.77
N VAL A 178 -17.93 -0.77 -7.46
CA VAL A 178 -18.98 -0.86 -6.44
C VAL A 178 -19.90 0.36 -6.51
N LEU A 179 -19.33 1.57 -6.50
CA LEU A 179 -20.11 2.80 -6.60
C LEU A 179 -20.80 2.96 -7.95
N TYR A 180 -20.16 2.50 -9.03
CA TYR A 180 -20.76 2.54 -10.37
C TYR A 180 -21.96 1.61 -10.49
N GLN A 181 -21.85 0.38 -9.99
CA GLN A 181 -22.93 -0.59 -10.05
C GLN A 181 -24.02 -0.30 -9.04
N LEU A 182 -23.72 0.28 -7.88
CA LEU A 182 -24.67 0.41 -6.78
C LEU A 182 -24.91 1.88 -6.43
N GLU A 183 -26.13 2.36 -6.66
CA GLU A 183 -26.49 3.78 -6.46
C GLU A 183 -26.58 4.16 -4.98
N GLU A 184 -27.05 3.26 -4.10
CA GLU A 184 -27.19 3.51 -2.67
C GLU A 184 -26.40 2.48 -1.86
N VAL A 185 -25.10 2.74 -1.67
CA VAL A 185 -24.23 1.91 -0.83
C VAL A 185 -23.97 2.60 0.50
N ASP A 186 -24.09 1.84 1.59
CA ASP A 186 -23.58 2.27 2.88
C ASP A 186 -22.07 2.02 2.94
N LEU A 187 -21.29 3.11 2.87
CA LEU A 187 -19.83 3.08 2.90
C LEU A 187 -19.26 3.28 4.31
N THR A 188 -20.11 3.48 5.32
CA THR A 188 -19.70 3.63 6.72
C THR A 188 -18.71 2.54 7.17
N PRO A 189 -18.85 1.26 6.78
CA PRO A 189 -17.90 0.21 7.16
C PRO A 189 -16.47 0.38 6.63
N LEU A 190 -16.20 1.33 5.73
CA LEU A 190 -14.87 1.63 5.19
C LEU A 190 -14.21 2.84 5.86
N GLU A 191 -14.96 3.68 6.57
CA GLU A 191 -14.44 4.94 7.15
C GLU A 191 -13.30 4.70 8.15
N GLU A 192 -13.53 3.84 9.15
CA GLU A 192 -12.51 3.53 10.15
C GLU A 192 -11.28 2.83 9.54
N PRO A 193 -11.43 1.74 8.74
CA PRO A 193 -10.29 1.10 8.09
C PRO A 193 -9.43 2.05 7.25
N LEU A 194 -10.04 2.97 6.49
CA LEU A 194 -9.31 3.95 5.68
C LEU A 194 -8.68 5.04 6.54
N ARG A 195 -9.37 5.54 7.57
CA ARG A 195 -8.81 6.51 8.52
C ARG A 195 -7.60 5.95 9.25
N GLU A 196 -7.63 4.68 9.64
CA GLU A 196 -6.49 4.03 10.28
C GLU A 196 -5.42 3.53 9.31
N SER A 197 -5.64 3.68 8.00
CA SER A 197 -4.64 3.45 6.96
C SER A 197 -3.73 4.66 6.75
N ASP A 198 -3.66 5.57 7.72
CA ASP A 198 -2.69 6.65 7.67
C ASP A 198 -1.26 6.07 7.64
N TYR A 199 -0.42 6.67 6.81
CA TYR A 199 0.94 6.21 6.53
C TYR A 199 1.96 6.74 7.54
N ASP A 200 1.50 7.55 8.49
CA ASP A 200 2.33 8.21 9.49
C ASP A 200 3.21 7.22 10.27
N GLY A 201 4.52 7.42 10.18
CA GLY A 201 5.54 6.61 10.84
C GLY A 201 5.79 5.23 10.23
N LEU A 202 5.04 4.79 9.20
CA LEU A 202 5.25 3.47 8.59
C LEU A 202 6.57 3.37 7.84
N LEU A 203 6.92 4.40 7.05
CA LEU A 203 8.20 4.44 6.35
C LEU A 203 9.37 4.58 7.33
N GLU A 204 9.24 5.43 8.35
CA GLU A 204 10.24 5.54 9.41
C GLU A 204 10.50 4.19 10.08
N ARG A 205 9.44 3.47 10.46
CA ARG A 205 9.50 2.12 11.03
C ARG A 205 10.20 1.14 10.09
N ALA A 206 9.86 1.15 8.80
CA ALA A 206 10.49 0.32 7.79
C ALA A 206 12.01 0.58 7.69
N LEU A 207 12.41 1.86 7.66
CA LEU A 207 13.82 2.28 7.62
C LEU A 207 14.59 1.90 8.89
N ILE A 208 13.96 1.96 10.08
CA ILE A 208 14.59 1.49 11.33
C ILE A 208 14.90 -0.01 11.25
N GLY A 209 14.00 -0.81 10.67
CA GLY A 209 14.24 -2.24 10.51
C GLY A 209 15.31 -2.57 9.47
N ASP A 210 15.36 -1.83 8.36
CA ASP A 210 16.46 -1.94 7.39
C ASP A 210 17.80 -1.56 8.03
N LEU A 211 17.82 -0.53 8.89
CA LEU A 211 19.00 -0.11 9.63
C LEU A 211 19.46 -1.17 10.63
N PHE A 212 18.52 -1.82 11.34
CA PHE A 212 18.80 -2.96 12.20
C PHE A 212 19.44 -4.12 11.43
N ASN A 213 18.93 -4.43 10.23
CA ASN A 213 19.52 -5.46 9.36
C ASN A 213 20.94 -5.13 8.94
N GLN A 214 21.23 -3.87 8.62
CA GLN A 214 22.58 -3.44 8.27
C GLN A 214 23.55 -3.64 9.42
N VAL A 215 23.14 -3.36 10.66
CA VAL A 215 23.96 -3.66 11.85
C VAL A 215 24.19 -5.15 12.01
N ARG A 216 23.16 -6.00 11.84
CA ARG A 216 23.32 -7.45 11.92
C ARG A 216 24.21 -8.01 10.81
N ALA A 217 24.10 -7.51 9.58
CA ALA A 217 24.92 -7.96 8.45
C ALA A 217 26.43 -7.82 8.75
N ARG A 218 26.82 -6.86 9.60
CA ARG A 218 28.20 -6.72 10.11
C ARG A 218 28.69 -7.95 10.87
N ASP A 219 27.84 -8.56 11.68
CA ASP A 219 28.18 -9.73 12.50
C ASP A 219 28.24 -11.02 11.65
N TYR A 220 27.54 -11.05 10.51
CA TYR A 220 27.52 -12.18 9.56
C TYR A 220 28.48 -12.04 8.38
N ALA A 221 29.14 -10.88 8.20
CA ALA A 221 30.13 -10.68 7.14
C ALA A 221 31.15 -11.84 7.06
N PRO A 222 31.70 -12.39 8.17
CA PRO A 222 32.63 -13.53 8.08
C PRO A 222 32.02 -14.80 7.47
N THR A 223 30.72 -15.04 7.65
CA THR A 223 30.02 -16.25 7.19
C THR A 223 29.55 -16.21 5.74
N LEU A 224 29.29 -15.01 5.19
CA LEU A 224 29.05 -14.83 3.76
C LEU A 224 30.30 -15.16 2.92
N PHE A 225 31.50 -14.93 3.48
CA PHE A 225 32.78 -15.17 2.81
C PHE A 225 33.31 -16.61 2.90
N ASP A 226 32.68 -17.48 3.71
CA ASP A 226 33.09 -18.87 3.87
C ASP A 226 32.47 -19.81 2.82
N GLY A 227 31.77 -19.26 1.82
CA GLY A 227 31.27 -19.99 0.65
C GLY A 227 30.16 -21.02 0.93
N ARG A 228 29.61 -21.05 2.15
CA ARG A 228 28.59 -22.04 2.54
C ARG A 228 27.15 -21.56 2.43
N ALA A 229 26.91 -20.25 2.28
CA ALA A 229 25.56 -19.69 2.31
C ALA A 229 24.94 -19.42 0.92
N TRP A 230 25.75 -19.34 -0.14
CA TRP A 230 25.27 -19.04 -1.49
C TRP A 230 25.72 -20.12 -2.47
N SER A 231 24.79 -20.97 -2.91
CA SER A 231 24.99 -21.76 -4.12
C SER A 231 25.02 -20.79 -5.30
N LEU A 232 26.18 -20.67 -5.95
CA LEU A 232 26.35 -19.90 -7.19
C LEU A 232 25.73 -20.60 -8.41
N GLU A 233 25.00 -21.71 -8.24
CA GLU A 233 24.43 -22.44 -9.38
C GLU A 233 23.34 -21.63 -10.10
N ASP A 234 22.53 -20.87 -9.35
CA ASP A 234 21.37 -20.13 -9.89
C ASP A 234 21.62 -18.63 -10.17
N ALA A 235 22.84 -18.12 -9.89
CA ALA A 235 23.16 -16.70 -10.09
C ALA A 235 23.40 -16.34 -11.56
N THR A 236 22.85 -15.21 -12.01
CA THR A 236 23.07 -14.66 -13.35
C THR A 236 24.53 -14.24 -13.56
N LEU A 237 25.00 -14.19 -14.81
CA LEU A 237 26.39 -13.83 -15.14
C LEU A 237 26.79 -12.44 -14.58
N GLY A 238 25.86 -11.49 -14.52
CA GLY A 238 26.08 -10.16 -13.93
C GLY A 238 26.20 -10.17 -12.39
N GLU A 239 25.57 -11.12 -11.71
CA GLU A 239 25.70 -11.33 -10.26
C GLU A 239 27.03 -12.00 -9.93
N ARG A 240 27.48 -12.96 -10.74
CA ARG A 240 28.78 -13.63 -10.58
C ARG A 240 29.98 -12.66 -10.72
N ILE A 241 29.84 -11.61 -11.53
CA ILE A 241 30.89 -10.60 -11.73
C ILE A 241 30.94 -9.58 -10.58
N ARG A 242 29.78 -9.17 -10.04
CA ARG A 242 29.70 -8.26 -8.87
C ARG A 242 30.15 -8.92 -7.56
N TYR A 243 29.92 -10.22 -7.40
CA TYR A 243 30.33 -10.99 -6.23
C TYR A 243 31.58 -11.83 -6.49
N ASN A 244 32.61 -11.24 -7.11
CA ASN A 244 33.90 -11.90 -7.24
C ASN A 244 34.55 -12.00 -5.84
N PRO A 245 34.78 -13.21 -5.31
CA PRO A 245 35.29 -13.42 -3.95
C PRO A 245 36.69 -12.83 -3.72
N LEU A 246 37.49 -12.58 -4.78
CA LEU A 246 38.79 -11.92 -4.67
C LEU A 246 38.65 -10.40 -4.47
N THR A 247 37.72 -9.75 -5.16
CA THR A 247 37.47 -8.31 -5.04
C THR A 247 36.87 -7.97 -3.68
N ALA A 248 35.87 -8.75 -3.25
CA ALA A 248 35.24 -8.57 -1.95
C ALA A 248 36.19 -8.86 -0.78
N ARG A 249 37.12 -9.82 -0.94
CA ARG A 249 38.19 -10.08 0.04
C ARG A 249 39.23 -8.97 0.09
N ALA A 250 39.56 -8.34 -1.05
CA ALA A 250 40.45 -7.18 -1.09
C ALA A 250 39.81 -5.95 -0.41
N GLU A 251 38.53 -5.68 -0.67
CA GLU A 251 37.77 -4.61 -0.02
C GLU A 251 37.65 -4.79 1.49
N TYR A 252 37.45 -6.03 1.95
CA TYR A 252 37.43 -6.38 3.38
C TYR A 252 38.79 -6.18 4.06
N VAL A 253 39.88 -6.67 3.45
CA VAL A 253 41.25 -6.55 4.01
C VAL A 253 41.74 -5.10 4.02
N LEU A 254 41.37 -4.32 3.01
CA LEU A 254 41.70 -2.89 2.92
C LEU A 254 40.80 -2.01 3.79
N GLY A 255 39.77 -2.58 4.44
CA GLY A 255 38.83 -1.87 5.30
C GLY A 255 37.84 -0.98 4.55
N LEU A 256 37.80 -1.05 3.22
CA LEU A 256 36.86 -0.31 2.38
C LEU A 256 35.42 -0.70 2.73
N SER A 257 35.18 -1.99 3.00
CA SER A 257 33.86 -2.47 3.45
C SER A 257 33.39 -1.88 4.78
N LYS A 258 34.30 -1.44 5.67
CA LYS A 258 33.93 -0.81 6.95
C LYS A 258 33.61 0.68 6.78
N ILE A 259 34.32 1.38 5.89
CA ILE A 259 34.03 2.77 5.56
C ILE A 259 32.67 2.85 4.87
N ASP A 260 32.42 1.97 3.89
CA ASP A 260 31.14 1.89 3.19
C ASP A 260 30.00 1.53 4.16
N GLN A 261 30.23 0.61 5.10
CA GLN A 261 29.24 0.28 6.15
C GLN A 261 28.92 1.45 7.08
N ILE A 262 29.92 2.23 7.51
CA ILE A 262 29.68 3.41 8.35
C ILE A 262 28.88 4.45 7.56
N GLN A 263 29.24 4.68 6.30
CA GLN A 263 28.51 5.62 5.43
C GLN A 263 27.07 5.16 5.18
N LEU A 264 26.83 3.86 4.99
CA LEU A 264 25.50 3.28 4.84
C LEU A 264 24.66 3.44 6.11
N LEU A 265 25.25 3.21 7.29
CA LEU A 265 24.57 3.39 8.58
C LEU A 265 24.26 4.88 8.86
N ASP A 266 25.22 5.78 8.62
CA ASP A 266 25.02 7.23 8.77
C ASP A 266 23.92 7.72 7.82
N PHE A 267 23.90 7.19 6.60
CA PHE A 267 22.88 7.51 5.61
C PHE A 267 21.51 6.93 5.98
N GLY A 268 21.44 5.68 6.47
CA GLY A 268 20.21 5.09 6.98
C GLY A 268 19.63 5.88 8.15
N LEU A 269 20.46 6.32 9.09
CA LEU A 269 20.06 7.21 10.18
C LEU A 269 19.52 8.55 9.67
N LEU A 270 20.17 9.13 8.65
CA LEU A 270 19.70 10.37 8.03
C LEU A 270 18.32 10.17 7.38
N LEU A 271 18.11 9.09 6.63
CA LEU A 271 16.80 8.80 6.02
C LEU A 271 15.71 8.56 7.07
N THR A 272 16.02 7.82 8.15
CA THR A 272 15.06 7.64 9.26
C THR A 272 14.70 8.98 9.89
N HIS A 273 15.68 9.87 10.10
CA HIS A 273 15.41 11.21 10.60
C HIS A 273 14.53 12.01 9.63
N ILE A 274 14.85 12.00 8.33
CA ILE A 274 14.03 12.69 7.32
C ILE A 274 12.60 12.14 7.33
N ALA A 275 12.42 10.82 7.43
CA ALA A 275 11.10 10.18 7.50
C ALA A 275 10.30 10.58 8.76
N SER A 276 10.94 11.05 9.84
CA SER A 276 10.22 11.54 11.03
C SER A 276 9.85 13.02 10.98
N LEU A 277 10.35 13.78 9.99
CA LEU A 277 10.02 15.20 9.83
C LEU A 277 8.62 15.40 9.23
N PRO A 278 8.00 16.57 9.45
CA PRO A 278 6.81 17.00 8.72
C PRO A 278 7.03 17.00 7.20
N ASN A 279 5.98 16.70 6.43
CA ASN A 279 6.03 16.55 4.97
C ASN A 279 6.76 17.70 4.25
N ALA A 280 6.44 18.97 4.55
CA ALA A 280 7.09 20.15 3.99
C ALA A 280 8.62 20.17 4.15
N GLU A 281 9.13 19.66 5.27
CA GLU A 281 10.55 19.70 5.61
C GLU A 281 11.34 18.58 4.93
N ARG A 282 10.70 17.42 4.69
CA ARG A 282 11.36 16.22 4.14
C ARG A 282 12.03 16.49 2.79
N LYS A 283 11.32 17.14 1.86
CA LYS A 283 11.80 17.39 0.49
C LYS A 283 13.10 18.21 0.50
N ARG A 284 13.13 19.28 1.30
CA ARG A 284 14.31 20.15 1.45
C ARG A 284 15.49 19.39 2.05
N GLU A 285 15.24 18.55 3.05
CA GLU A 285 16.31 17.76 3.68
C GLU A 285 16.83 16.65 2.76
N LEU A 286 15.97 16.02 1.94
CA LEU A 286 16.38 15.06 0.91
C LEU A 286 17.30 15.71 -0.15
N GLU A 287 16.93 16.89 -0.65
CA GLU A 287 17.77 17.64 -1.60
C GLU A 287 19.13 17.99 -0.98
N THR A 288 19.13 18.44 0.28
CA THR A 288 20.36 18.75 1.01
C THR A 288 21.22 17.50 1.23
N ALA A 289 20.60 16.38 1.60
CA ALA A 289 21.26 15.10 1.83
C ALA A 289 21.97 14.59 0.56
N ALA A 290 21.40 14.82 -0.63
CA ALA A 290 21.97 14.38 -1.91
C ALA A 290 23.34 14.98 -2.20
N SER A 291 23.61 16.16 -1.64
CA SER A 291 24.86 16.88 -1.83
C SER A 291 25.98 16.49 -0.85
N ARG A 292 25.70 15.65 0.17
CA ARG A 292 26.64 15.41 1.28
C ARG A 292 27.82 14.50 0.94
N THR A 293 27.63 13.49 0.08
CA THR A 293 28.70 12.55 -0.30
C THR A 293 28.57 12.09 -1.76
N PRO A 294 29.64 11.60 -2.42
CA PRO A 294 29.53 11.06 -3.78
C PRO A 294 28.61 9.84 -3.92
N LEU A 295 28.39 9.08 -2.84
CA LEU A 295 27.47 7.93 -2.80
C LEU A 295 26.03 8.34 -2.44
N ALA A 296 25.82 9.52 -1.85
CA ALA A 296 24.50 9.98 -1.41
C ALA A 296 23.47 10.05 -2.55
N PRO A 297 23.78 10.51 -3.78
CA PRO A 297 22.80 10.50 -4.87
C PRO A 297 22.27 9.10 -5.23
N LEU A 298 23.15 8.08 -5.27
CA LEU A 298 22.76 6.70 -5.56
C LEU A 298 21.84 6.13 -4.47
N MET A 299 22.18 6.43 -3.21
CA MET A 299 21.41 5.96 -2.07
C MET A 299 20.07 6.69 -1.96
N ILE A 300 20.03 8.01 -2.18
CA ILE A 300 18.78 8.78 -2.22
C ILE A 300 17.91 8.31 -3.36
N GLN A 301 18.43 8.08 -4.57
CA GLN A 301 17.61 7.57 -5.68
C GLN A 301 16.96 6.23 -5.36
N THR A 302 17.66 5.36 -4.62
CA THR A 302 17.12 4.05 -4.23
C THR A 302 15.97 4.18 -3.22
N PHE A 303 16.08 5.12 -2.26
CA PHE A 303 15.10 5.27 -1.18
C PHE A 303 14.05 6.38 -1.43
N SER A 304 14.28 7.31 -2.38
CA SER A 304 13.35 8.39 -2.72
C SER A 304 12.03 7.82 -3.20
N THR A 305 12.07 6.72 -3.95
CA THR A 305 10.87 5.98 -4.37
C THR A 305 9.98 5.58 -3.19
N ALA A 306 10.55 5.24 -2.04
CA ALA A 306 9.75 4.89 -0.86
C ALA A 306 9.04 6.11 -0.26
N PHE A 307 9.67 7.29 -0.29
CA PHE A 307 9.00 8.55 0.07
C PHE A 307 7.87 8.86 -0.91
N ASP A 308 8.13 8.76 -2.22
CA ASP A 308 7.11 9.00 -3.25
C ASP A 308 5.90 8.05 -3.09
N ILE A 309 6.17 6.78 -2.76
CA ILE A 309 5.14 5.79 -2.42
C ILE A 309 4.36 6.19 -1.17
N GLU A 310 5.02 6.68 -0.12
CA GLU A 310 4.33 7.19 1.08
C GLU A 310 3.42 8.38 0.75
N TYR A 311 3.91 9.35 -0.02
CA TYR A 311 3.10 10.51 -0.45
C TYR A 311 1.91 10.08 -1.32
N GLY A 312 2.13 9.19 -2.28
CA GLY A 312 1.06 8.64 -3.13
C GLY A 312 0.03 7.84 -2.35
N GLY A 313 0.47 7.03 -1.38
CA GLY A 313 -0.38 6.31 -0.45
C GLY A 313 -1.24 7.25 0.42
N LYS A 314 -0.63 8.29 1.00
CA LYS A 314 -1.34 9.35 1.74
C LYS A 314 -2.37 10.04 0.87
N ALA A 315 -2.01 10.39 -0.37
CA ALA A 315 -2.90 11.08 -1.30
C ALA A 315 -4.12 10.21 -1.61
N ARG A 316 -3.89 8.93 -1.93
CA ARG A 316 -4.94 7.93 -2.18
C ARG A 316 -5.89 7.77 -0.99
N ILE A 317 -5.37 7.63 0.24
CA ILE A 317 -6.21 7.51 1.44
C ILE A 317 -7.01 8.79 1.70
N ARG A 318 -6.42 9.98 1.51
CA ARG A 318 -7.15 11.26 1.64
C ARG A 318 -8.24 11.41 0.58
N ILE A 319 -7.95 11.04 -0.66
CA ILE A 319 -8.93 11.00 -1.76
C ILE A 319 -10.09 10.08 -1.39
N LEU A 320 -9.82 8.85 -0.95
CA LEU A 320 -10.86 7.89 -0.60
C LEU A 320 -11.72 8.35 0.58
N ASN A 321 -11.12 8.88 1.65
CA ASN A 321 -11.88 9.47 2.76
C ASN A 321 -12.75 10.65 2.30
N THR A 322 -12.27 11.46 1.36
CA THR A 322 -13.03 12.57 0.78
C THR A 322 -14.18 12.04 -0.10
N VAL A 323 -13.96 10.97 -0.87
CA VAL A 323 -15.03 10.28 -1.61
C VAL A 323 -16.13 9.82 -0.65
N LEU A 324 -15.78 9.18 0.47
CA LEU A 324 -16.77 8.78 1.47
C LEU A 324 -17.58 9.97 1.99
N ALA A 325 -16.92 11.10 2.26
CA ALA A 325 -17.58 12.34 2.68
C ALA A 325 -18.50 12.91 1.59
N ILE A 326 -18.08 12.91 0.32
CA ILE A 326 -18.88 13.37 -0.83
C ILE A 326 -20.11 12.49 -1.00
N GLU A 327 -19.97 11.15 -0.96
CA GLU A 327 -21.10 10.23 -1.12
C GLU A 327 -22.09 10.37 0.05
N ARG A 328 -21.59 10.62 1.28
CA ARG A 328 -22.45 10.93 2.43
C ARG A 328 -23.20 12.25 2.27
N TYR A 329 -22.52 13.31 1.80
CA TYR A 329 -23.14 14.59 1.47
C TYR A 329 -24.25 14.37 0.44
N ALA A 330 -23.93 13.70 -0.68
CA ALA A 330 -24.87 13.44 -1.75
C ALA A 330 -26.08 12.62 -1.30
N ARG A 331 -25.90 11.65 -0.39
CA ARG A 331 -27.02 10.89 0.19
C ARG A 331 -27.94 11.77 1.05
N ALA A 332 -27.37 12.72 1.81
CA ALA A 332 -28.09 13.60 2.71
C ALA A 332 -28.81 14.74 1.97
N THR A 333 -28.16 15.34 0.98
CA THR A 333 -28.65 16.54 0.26
C THR A 333 -29.30 16.22 -1.08
N LYS A 334 -29.14 14.99 -1.57
CA LYS A 334 -29.51 14.52 -2.91
C LYS A 334 -28.77 15.26 -4.04
N GLN A 335 -27.66 15.93 -3.73
CA GLN A 335 -26.84 16.68 -4.68
C GLN A 335 -25.35 16.46 -4.43
N LEU A 336 -24.54 16.47 -5.49
CA LEU A 336 -23.09 16.56 -5.31
C LEU A 336 -22.71 17.95 -4.76
N PRO A 337 -21.65 18.06 -3.94
CA PRO A 337 -21.18 19.34 -3.48
C PRO A 337 -20.65 20.18 -4.65
N ALA A 338 -20.89 21.48 -4.66
CA ALA A 338 -20.32 22.36 -5.70
C ALA A 338 -18.79 22.53 -5.54
N GLY A 339 -18.28 22.31 -4.32
CA GLY A 339 -16.86 22.24 -4.01
C GLY A 339 -16.62 21.64 -2.62
N LEU A 340 -15.37 21.26 -2.34
CA LEU A 340 -15.01 20.54 -1.11
C LEU A 340 -15.30 21.31 0.19
N HIS A 341 -15.44 22.63 0.13
CA HIS A 341 -15.78 23.45 1.29
C HIS A 341 -17.19 23.18 1.84
N GLU A 342 -18.12 22.69 1.02
CA GLU A 342 -19.48 22.31 1.46
C GLU A 342 -19.48 21.05 2.35
N LEU A 343 -18.39 20.28 2.34
CA LEU A 343 -18.24 19.13 3.22
C LEU A 343 -17.92 19.54 4.67
N VAL A 344 -17.52 20.79 4.91
CA VAL A 344 -17.11 21.30 6.22
C VAL A 344 -18.27 22.02 6.93
N PRO A 345 -18.46 21.84 8.25
CA PRO A 345 -17.79 20.88 9.14
C PRO A 345 -18.52 19.53 9.23
N GLY A 346 -19.66 19.36 8.54
CA GLY A 346 -20.60 18.26 8.80
C GLY A 346 -20.17 16.88 8.31
N PHE A 347 -19.36 16.81 7.25
CA PHE A 347 -18.89 15.56 6.64
C PHE A 347 -17.37 15.38 6.75
N THR A 348 -16.62 16.48 6.88
CA THR A 348 -15.18 16.51 7.21
C THR A 348 -14.87 17.69 8.11
N ASN A 349 -13.84 17.57 8.96
CA ASN A 349 -13.42 18.63 9.89
C ASN A 349 -12.77 19.82 9.18
N ALA A 350 -12.09 19.57 8.06
CA ALA A 350 -11.41 20.57 7.25
C ALA A 350 -11.33 20.08 5.80
N VAL A 351 -11.09 21.02 4.87
CA VAL A 351 -10.84 20.66 3.47
C VAL A 351 -9.52 19.88 3.40
N PRO A 352 -9.53 18.62 2.90
CA PRO A 352 -8.32 17.80 2.85
C PRO A 352 -7.25 18.40 1.94
N LEU A 353 -6.02 18.44 2.45
CA LEU A 353 -4.86 18.92 1.70
C LEU A 353 -4.17 17.76 0.96
N ASP A 354 -3.62 18.05 -0.20
CA ASP A 354 -2.76 17.17 -0.97
C ASP A 354 -1.40 17.01 -0.26
N PRO A 355 -0.89 15.78 -0.07
CA PRO A 355 0.44 15.56 0.50
C PRO A 355 1.63 16.10 -0.32
N PHE A 356 1.46 16.37 -1.63
CA PHE A 356 2.55 16.77 -2.53
C PHE A 356 2.77 18.29 -2.58
N ASP A 357 1.71 19.09 -2.71
CA ASP A 357 1.81 20.57 -2.83
C ASP A 357 1.25 21.32 -1.60
N GLU A 358 0.67 20.59 -0.64
CA GLU A 358 0.02 21.13 0.56
C GLU A 358 -1.18 22.07 0.29
N LEU A 359 -1.72 22.05 -0.93
CA LEU A 359 -2.93 22.76 -1.30
C LEU A 359 -4.16 21.86 -1.15
N PRO A 360 -5.39 22.40 -1.14
CA PRO A 360 -6.60 21.58 -1.16
C PRO A 360 -6.61 20.57 -2.32
N LEU A 361 -7.07 19.34 -2.05
CA LEU A 361 -7.32 18.35 -3.12
C LEU A 361 -8.18 18.94 -4.24
N LYS A 362 -7.89 18.54 -5.47
CA LYS A 362 -8.56 19.08 -6.65
C LYS A 362 -9.86 18.33 -6.90
N TYR A 363 -10.96 19.06 -6.97
CA TYR A 363 -12.30 18.51 -7.19
C TYR A 363 -12.98 19.23 -8.33
N ARG A 364 -13.57 18.46 -9.26
CA ARG A 364 -14.33 19.02 -10.38
C ARG A 364 -15.52 18.13 -10.74
N LEU A 365 -16.67 18.76 -10.96
CA LEU A 365 -17.84 18.12 -11.52
C LEU A 365 -17.63 17.78 -13.01
N THR A 366 -18.16 16.64 -13.43
CA THR A 366 -18.24 16.23 -14.84
C THR A 366 -19.70 16.15 -15.28
N ASP A 367 -19.94 15.87 -16.55
CA ASP A 367 -21.30 15.67 -17.05
C ASP A 367 -22.00 14.46 -16.39
N THR A 368 -21.20 13.44 -16.03
CA THR A 368 -21.67 12.16 -15.50
C THR A 368 -21.37 11.95 -14.01
N GLY A 369 -20.64 12.85 -13.35
CA GLY A 369 -20.32 12.75 -11.93
C GLY A 369 -19.23 13.72 -11.49
N TYR A 370 -18.10 13.22 -11.00
CA TYR A 370 -16.98 14.05 -10.57
C TYR A 370 -15.62 13.36 -10.70
N VAL A 371 -14.57 14.18 -10.69
CA VAL A 371 -13.17 13.77 -10.56
C VAL A 371 -12.61 14.42 -9.30
N LEU A 372 -11.92 13.61 -8.49
CA LEU A 372 -11.18 14.05 -7.32
C LEU A 372 -9.75 13.54 -7.45
N TYR A 373 -8.76 14.42 -7.32
CA TYR A 373 -7.37 14.05 -7.55
C TYR A 373 -6.36 14.85 -6.73
N SER A 374 -5.17 14.28 -6.67
CA SER A 374 -3.94 14.91 -6.19
C SER A 374 -3.00 15.13 -7.37
N VAL A 375 -2.20 16.20 -7.33
CA VAL A 375 -1.24 16.57 -8.40
C VAL A 375 -0.09 15.57 -8.56
N GLY A 376 0.03 14.60 -7.66
CA GLY A 376 1.03 13.56 -7.78
C GLY A 376 2.47 14.05 -7.65
N ARG A 377 3.40 13.17 -8.07
CA ARG A 377 4.84 13.28 -7.78
C ARG A 377 5.54 14.38 -8.57
N ASP A 378 5.16 14.57 -9.83
CA ASP A 378 5.70 15.62 -10.70
C ASP A 378 5.23 17.02 -10.25
N MET A 379 4.14 17.07 -9.48
CA MET A 379 3.46 18.30 -9.04
C MET A 379 2.98 19.15 -10.23
N GLU A 380 2.77 18.52 -11.38
CA GLU A 380 2.17 19.15 -12.55
C GLU A 380 0.68 18.77 -12.60
N ASP A 381 -0.19 19.78 -12.66
CA ASP A 381 -1.64 19.54 -12.69
C ASP A 381 -2.07 19.13 -14.11
N ASP A 382 -2.26 17.83 -14.31
CA ASP A 382 -2.73 17.23 -15.56
C ASP A 382 -4.26 17.28 -15.69
N GLY A 383 -4.95 18.03 -14.82
CA GLY A 383 -6.41 18.19 -14.86
C GLY A 383 -7.20 16.96 -14.44
N GLY A 384 -6.55 15.98 -13.80
CA GLY A 384 -7.11 14.70 -13.43
C GLY A 384 -7.25 13.74 -14.61
N ASP A 385 -6.42 13.86 -15.65
CA ASP A 385 -6.40 12.99 -16.83
C ASP A 385 -5.45 11.78 -16.69
N GLY A 386 -4.73 11.67 -15.56
CA GLY A 386 -3.84 10.55 -15.23
C GLY A 386 -4.52 9.16 -15.35
N GLN A 387 -3.77 8.22 -15.94
CA GLN A 387 -4.13 6.80 -16.01
C GLN A 387 -3.12 5.98 -15.21
N SER A 388 -3.54 5.50 -14.04
CA SER A 388 -2.92 4.38 -13.33
C SER A 388 -1.67 4.63 -12.47
N MET A 389 -1.60 3.81 -11.42
CA MET A 389 -0.82 3.91 -10.19
C MET A 389 0.65 3.49 -10.32
N LEU A 390 1.43 4.15 -11.18
CA LEU A 390 2.89 3.99 -11.20
C LEU A 390 3.59 5.35 -11.33
N LEU A 391 3.68 6.06 -10.20
CA LEU A 391 4.66 7.10 -9.87
C LEU A 391 4.79 8.35 -10.78
N GLU A 392 4.02 8.47 -11.87
CA GLU A 392 4.00 9.64 -12.77
C GLU A 392 2.55 10.14 -12.97
N GLY A 393 2.35 11.46 -12.90
CA GLY A 393 1.06 12.12 -13.06
C GLY A 393 0.15 12.13 -11.82
N ASP A 394 -1.05 12.67 -12.02
CA ASP A 394 -2.10 12.81 -11.00
C ASP A 394 -2.53 11.46 -10.38
N VAL A 395 -2.78 11.47 -9.06
CA VAL A 395 -3.48 10.36 -8.37
C VAL A 395 -4.98 10.62 -8.43
N VAL A 396 -5.69 9.88 -9.29
CA VAL A 396 -7.09 10.20 -9.65
C VAL A 396 -8.10 9.17 -9.15
N PHE A 397 -9.21 9.66 -8.60
CA PHE A 397 -10.45 8.90 -8.42
C PHE A 397 -11.54 9.50 -9.31
N ARG A 398 -12.15 8.67 -10.16
CA ARG A 398 -13.24 9.07 -11.05
C ARG A 398 -14.54 8.43 -10.60
N ARG A 399 -15.57 9.25 -10.46
CA ARG A 399 -16.93 8.78 -10.15
C ARG A 399 -17.85 9.12 -11.31
N ASN A 400 -18.24 8.10 -12.07
CA ASN A 400 -19.34 8.18 -13.03
C ASN A 400 -20.60 7.63 -12.39
N MET A 401 -21.72 8.33 -12.55
CA MET A 401 -23.04 7.91 -12.08
C MET A 401 -23.88 7.41 -13.26
N THR A 402 -24.63 6.33 -13.04
CA THR A 402 -25.56 5.74 -14.02
C THR A 402 -26.78 6.61 -14.30
N ARG A 403 -27.12 7.54 -13.38
CA ARG A 403 -28.15 8.58 -13.53
C ARG A 403 -27.66 9.90 -12.92
N PRO A 404 -27.91 11.06 -13.55
CA PRO A 404 -27.57 12.35 -12.95
C PRO A 404 -28.37 12.57 -11.66
N LEU A 405 -27.71 12.99 -10.58
CA LEU A 405 -28.39 13.60 -9.43
C LEU A 405 -29.02 14.91 -9.88
N ASP A 406 -30.28 15.15 -9.49
CA ASP A 406 -31.10 16.24 -10.01
C ASP A 406 -30.46 17.61 -9.68
N ARG A 407 -30.03 18.35 -10.70
CA ARG A 407 -29.34 19.64 -10.58
C ARG A 407 -30.35 20.76 -10.29
N THR A 408 -31.02 20.73 -9.14
CA THR A 408 -31.90 21.83 -8.73
C THR A 408 -31.14 22.84 -7.86
N PRO A 409 -31.07 24.13 -8.23
CA PRO A 409 -30.31 25.10 -7.45
C PRO A 409 -30.97 25.38 -6.09
N ASN A 410 -30.18 25.28 -5.02
CA ASN A 410 -30.42 25.81 -3.67
C ASN A 410 -31.81 25.59 -3.07
N GLN A 411 -31.97 24.50 -2.31
CA GLN A 411 -32.84 24.50 -1.13
C GLN A 411 -31.96 24.56 0.14
N PRO A 412 -32.26 25.45 1.10
CA PRO A 412 -31.48 25.56 2.33
C PRO A 412 -31.55 24.25 3.14
N LEU A 413 -30.38 23.81 3.61
CA LEU A 413 -30.19 22.60 4.40
C LEU A 413 -30.85 22.74 5.77
N ASP A 414 -31.80 21.85 6.08
CA ASP A 414 -32.24 21.60 7.46
C ASP A 414 -31.18 20.72 8.13
N ILE A 415 -30.25 21.37 8.84
CA ILE A 415 -29.26 20.69 9.68
C ILE A 415 -29.98 20.26 10.97
N PRO A 416 -30.08 18.95 11.29
CA PRO A 416 -30.65 18.53 12.55
C PRO A 416 -29.73 18.97 13.70
N GLN A 417 -30.24 19.90 14.52
CA GLN A 417 -29.63 20.21 15.82
C GLN A 417 -30.01 19.14 16.83
N SER A 418 -29.05 18.30 17.23
CA SER A 418 -28.76 17.90 18.63
C SER A 418 -27.79 16.75 18.67
#